data_AF-A0A4R1G3I8-F1
#
_entry.id   AF-A0A4R1G3I8-F1
#
_cell.length_a   1.000
_cell.length_b   1.000
_cell.length_c   1.000
_cell.angle_alpha   90.00
_cell.angle_beta   90.00
_cell.angle_gamma   90.00
#
_symmetry.space_group_name_H-M   'P 1'
#
loop_
_entity.id
_entity.type
_entity.pdbx_description
1 polymer ?
#
loop_
_entity_poly.entity_id
_entity_poly.type
_entity_poly.pdbx_seq_one_letter_code
_entity_poly.pdbx_strand_id
1 'polypeptide(L)'
;MKSLGMIAVGVAMTATMLGAGQAQADITDPAEFTDSGEVEFTDSGDNVEDEAFGEYAVNRNEPGSCLVVQNHTGGRVTVRLNYPPSGGKWVFDHDEVGLLMRNGKVVTSPSGNWNVRTNPPIRFNWVYDGKRNNRKGCNGSWVMTMN
;
A
#
# COMPACT_ATOMS: atom_id res chain seq x y z
N MET A 1 7.26 -19.60 -53.15
CA MET A 1 6.61 -19.54 -51.83
C MET A 1 6.22 -18.10 -51.56
N LYS A 2 4.93 -17.85 -51.32
CA LYS A 2 4.34 -16.55 -50.98
C LYS A 2 4.40 -16.36 -49.46
N SER A 3 4.75 -15.14 -49.03
CA SER A 3 4.05 -14.33 -48.01
C SER A 3 5.06 -13.47 -47.27
N LEU A 4 4.74 -12.18 -47.11
CA LEU A 4 4.53 -11.54 -45.81
C LEU A 4 4.15 -10.08 -46.08
N GLY A 5 2.86 -9.79 -45.89
CA GLY A 5 2.38 -8.44 -45.73
C GLY A 5 2.54 -8.00 -44.28
N MET A 6 2.88 -6.74 -44.07
CA MET A 6 2.63 -6.05 -42.81
C MET A 6 1.86 -4.77 -43.13
N ILE A 7 0.66 -4.65 -42.57
CA ILE A 7 -0.13 -3.43 -42.60
C ILE A 7 0.07 -2.76 -41.24
N ALA A 8 0.62 -1.54 -41.26
CA ALA A 8 0.64 -0.64 -40.12
C ALA A 8 -0.74 0.02 -40.00
N VAL A 9 -1.36 -0.05 -38.82
CA VAL A 9 -2.60 0.67 -38.51
C VAL A 9 -2.26 1.73 -37.47
N GLY A 10 -2.22 2.99 -37.92
CA GLY A 10 -2.17 4.16 -37.06
C GLY A 10 -3.57 4.52 -36.57
N VAL A 11 -3.70 4.82 -35.28
CA VAL A 11 -4.94 5.32 -34.69
C VAL A 11 -4.79 6.82 -34.46
N ALA A 12 -5.55 7.61 -35.23
CA ALA A 12 -5.73 9.04 -34.98
C ALA A 12 -6.90 9.22 -34.00
N MET A 13 -6.68 9.94 -32.90
CA MET A 13 -7.77 10.32 -32.00
C MET A 13 -8.26 11.72 -32.36
N THR A 14 -9.53 11.78 -32.77
CA THR A 14 -10.26 13.00 -33.11
C THR A 14 -10.84 13.59 -31.83
N ALA A 15 -10.47 14.83 -31.51
CA ALA A 15 -11.10 15.61 -30.45
C ALA A 15 -12.37 16.29 -31.00
N THR A 16 -13.50 16.15 -30.30
CA THR A 16 -14.68 16.99 -30.50
C THR A 16 -15.02 17.72 -29.19
N MET A 17 -15.05 19.04 -29.26
CA MET A 17 -15.50 19.93 -28.21
C MET A 17 -16.92 20.44 -28.50
N LEU A 18 -17.61 20.81 -27.42
CA LEU A 18 -18.70 21.79 -27.29
C LEU A 18 -20.13 21.39 -27.72
N GLY A 19 -21.03 21.40 -26.74
CA GLY A 19 -22.47 21.62 -26.91
C GLY A 19 -22.99 22.41 -25.71
N ALA A 20 -23.69 23.52 -25.97
CA ALA A 20 -24.17 24.52 -25.01
C ALA A 20 -25.71 24.55 -24.92
N GLY A 21 -26.24 25.06 -23.79
CA GLY A 21 -27.59 25.67 -23.65
C GLY A 21 -28.72 24.73 -23.20
N GLN A 22 -29.32 24.92 -22.00
CA GLN A 22 -30.52 25.74 -21.64
C GLN A 22 -31.86 25.04 -22.01
N ALA A 23 -32.96 24.98 -21.24
CA ALA A 23 -33.47 25.67 -20.03
C ALA A 23 -34.71 24.92 -19.46
N GLN A 24 -35.06 25.19 -18.19
CA GLN A 24 -36.39 25.33 -17.49
C GLN A 24 -37.59 24.39 -17.82
N ALA A 25 -38.55 24.04 -16.97
CA ALA A 25 -39.22 24.60 -15.78
C ALA A 25 -39.83 23.40 -14.96
N ASP A 26 -40.52 23.45 -13.81
CA ASP A 26 -41.43 24.45 -13.25
C ASP A 26 -41.84 24.08 -11.79
N ILE A 27 -41.93 25.13 -10.95
CA ILE A 27 -42.78 25.44 -9.78
C ILE A 27 -43.31 24.32 -8.84
N THR A 28 -43.02 24.44 -7.52
CA THR A 28 -43.99 24.84 -6.45
C THR A 28 -43.24 25.17 -5.14
N ASP A 29 -43.44 26.38 -4.61
CA ASP A 29 -43.04 26.90 -3.28
C ASP A 29 -44.34 27.09 -2.45
N PRO A 30 -44.40 27.03 -1.09
CA PRO A 30 -43.75 27.99 -0.18
C PRO A 30 -43.11 27.39 1.10
N ALA A 31 -42.09 28.10 1.58
CA ALA A 31 -41.38 27.95 2.84
C ALA A 31 -42.25 27.92 4.13
N GLU A 32 -41.81 27.16 5.13
CA GLU A 32 -41.84 27.61 6.53
C GLU A 32 -40.55 27.20 7.27
N PHE A 33 -40.14 28.12 8.13
CA PHE A 33 -38.88 28.24 8.85
C PHE A 33 -38.99 27.51 10.20
N THR A 34 -38.05 26.62 10.54
CA THR A 34 -37.57 26.30 11.91
C THR A 34 -36.44 25.26 11.78
N ASP A 35 -35.20 25.62 12.06
CA ASP A 35 -34.55 25.57 13.38
C ASP A 35 -33.74 24.27 13.55
N SER A 36 -32.42 24.46 13.68
CA SER A 36 -31.39 23.53 14.18
C SER A 36 -31.64 22.01 14.11
N GLY A 37 -30.88 21.31 13.25
CA GLY A 37 -30.76 19.86 13.36
C GLY A 37 -29.93 19.23 12.25
N GLU A 38 -28.67 18.95 12.57
CA GLU A 38 -27.85 17.85 12.04
C GLU A 38 -27.87 17.60 10.52
N VAL A 39 -26.84 18.08 9.84
CA VAL A 39 -26.51 17.60 8.49
C VAL A 39 -25.97 16.17 8.64
N GLU A 40 -26.83 15.18 8.52
CA GLU A 40 -26.39 13.79 8.32
C GLU A 40 -25.72 13.70 6.94
N PHE A 41 -24.39 13.72 6.94
CA PHE A 41 -23.62 13.23 5.80
C PHE A 41 -23.76 11.71 5.78
N THR A 42 -24.70 11.21 4.99
CA THR A 42 -24.65 9.82 4.51
C THR A 42 -23.45 9.68 3.56
N ASP A 43 -22.26 9.53 4.13
CA ASP A 43 -21.08 9.13 3.36
C ASP A 43 -21.23 7.65 3.01
N SER A 44 -21.46 7.42 1.73
CA SER A 44 -21.39 6.10 1.11
C SER A 44 -19.92 5.69 1.06
N GLY A 45 -19.39 5.25 2.19
CA GLY A 45 -18.07 4.65 2.31
C GLY A 45 -18.21 3.19 2.70
N ASP A 46 -18.00 2.29 1.74
CA ASP A 46 -17.67 0.88 1.96
C ASP A 46 -16.41 0.78 2.86
N ASN A 47 -16.57 1.00 4.16
CA ASN A 47 -15.56 0.73 5.16
C ASN A 47 -15.69 -0.75 5.53
N VAL A 48 -15.23 -1.62 4.63
CA VAL A 48 -14.89 -2.99 5.03
C VAL A 48 -13.75 -2.86 6.02
N GLU A 49 -14.13 -2.96 7.30
CA GLU A 49 -13.30 -3.09 8.49
C GLU A 49 -12.02 -3.89 8.20
N ASP A 50 -10.92 -3.18 7.92
CA ASP A 50 -9.55 -3.70 7.83
C ASP A 50 -9.02 -4.02 9.27
N GLU A 51 -9.90 -4.51 10.14
CA GLU A 51 -9.89 -4.39 11.61
C GLU A 51 -8.87 -5.26 12.37
N ALA A 52 -7.85 -5.80 11.71
CA ALA A 52 -6.84 -6.59 12.41
C ALA A 52 -5.39 -6.32 11.98
N PHE A 53 -5.13 -5.20 11.29
CA PHE A 53 -3.76 -4.83 10.96
C PHE A 53 -3.19 -3.79 11.94
N GLY A 54 -2.12 -4.15 12.66
CA GLY A 54 -1.28 -3.18 13.36
C GLY A 54 -0.29 -2.52 12.39
N GLU A 55 0.00 -1.23 12.58
CA GLU A 55 0.94 -0.47 11.74
C GLU A 55 2.18 -0.05 12.53
N TYR A 56 3.36 -0.26 11.93
CA TYR A 56 4.65 -0.13 12.60
C TYR A 56 5.67 0.50 11.66
N ALA A 57 6.30 1.59 12.12
CA ALA A 57 7.27 2.32 11.32
C ALA A 57 8.60 2.53 12.04
N VAL A 58 9.67 2.59 11.27
CA VAL A 58 10.98 3.10 11.70
C VAL A 58 11.42 4.19 10.74
N ASN A 59 11.73 5.36 11.30
CA ASN A 59 12.10 6.56 10.56
C ASN A 59 13.55 6.93 10.89
N ARG A 60 14.49 6.34 10.14
CA ARG A 60 15.93 6.60 10.28
C ARG A 60 16.61 6.39 8.94
N ASN A 61 17.51 7.31 8.61
CA ASN A 61 18.20 7.39 7.32
C ASN A 61 19.24 6.27 7.16
N GLU A 62 18.79 5.09 6.74
CA GLU A 62 19.63 3.92 6.42
C GLU A 62 19.37 3.46 4.97
N PRO A 63 19.74 4.28 3.97
CA PRO A 63 19.33 4.10 2.59
C PRO A 63 19.90 2.80 2.00
N GLY A 64 19.06 2.11 1.23
CA GLY A 64 19.39 0.79 0.67
C GLY A 64 19.31 -0.35 1.68
N SER A 65 18.82 -0.11 2.90
CA SER A 65 18.58 -1.19 3.86
C SER A 65 17.55 -2.18 3.35
N CYS A 66 17.66 -3.41 3.82
CA CYS A 66 16.65 -4.46 3.64
C CYS A 66 15.86 -4.70 4.95
N LEU A 67 14.77 -5.45 4.88
CA LEU A 67 13.97 -5.84 6.04
C LEU A 67 14.07 -7.35 6.32
N VAL A 68 14.54 -7.68 7.52
CA VAL A 68 14.44 -9.02 8.12
C VAL A 68 13.31 -9.00 9.14
N VAL A 69 12.44 -10.00 9.07
CA VAL A 69 11.37 -10.24 10.04
C VAL A 69 11.73 -11.48 10.87
N GLN A 70 11.52 -11.40 12.18
CA GLN A 70 11.62 -12.51 13.10
C GLN A 70 10.29 -12.64 13.83
N ASN A 71 9.57 -13.73 13.62
CA ASN A 71 8.27 -13.96 14.24
C ASN A 71 8.40 -14.85 15.48
N HIS A 72 8.55 -14.26 16.67
CA HIS A 72 8.50 -14.98 17.94
C HIS A 72 7.11 -14.94 18.60
N THR A 73 6.08 -14.53 17.86
CA THR A 73 4.70 -14.60 18.35
C THR A 73 4.25 -16.06 18.40
N GLY A 74 3.23 -16.39 19.21
CA GLY A 74 2.70 -17.77 19.31
C GLY A 74 1.94 -18.28 18.07
N GLY A 75 2.00 -17.59 16.92
CA GLY A 75 1.24 -17.96 15.73
C GLY A 75 1.79 -17.39 14.43
N ARG A 76 1.00 -17.54 13.37
CA ARG A 76 1.33 -17.04 12.04
C ARG A 76 1.05 -15.53 11.95
N VAL A 77 1.99 -14.77 11.40
CA VAL A 77 1.84 -13.34 11.14
C VAL A 77 1.89 -13.06 9.65
N THR A 78 0.91 -12.32 9.16
CA THR A 78 0.95 -11.73 7.81
C THR A 78 1.57 -10.35 7.87
N VAL A 79 2.53 -10.08 6.99
CA VAL A 79 3.22 -8.79 6.85
C VAL A 79 2.91 -8.17 5.49
N ARG A 80 2.61 -6.87 5.48
CA ARG A 80 2.44 -6.01 4.29
C ARG A 80 3.27 -4.75 4.47
N LEU A 81 3.66 -4.11 3.37
CA LEU A 81 4.41 -2.85 3.41
C LEU A 81 3.53 -1.69 2.93
N ASN A 82 3.43 -0.67 3.76
CA ASN A 82 2.99 0.67 3.35
C ASN A 82 4.15 1.43 2.70
N TYR A 83 5.37 1.27 3.23
CA TYR A 83 6.60 1.86 2.67
C TYR A 83 7.83 0.96 2.91
N PRO A 84 8.75 0.83 1.93
CA PRO A 84 8.63 1.27 0.54
C PRO A 84 7.45 0.57 -0.14
N PRO A 85 6.77 1.22 -1.13
CA PRO A 85 5.64 0.61 -1.83
C PRO A 85 6.15 -0.51 -2.72
N SER A 86 6.33 -1.69 -2.14
CA SER A 86 6.94 -2.81 -2.82
C SER A 86 5.92 -3.85 -3.25
N GLY A 87 4.61 -3.66 -2.99
CA GLY A 87 3.52 -4.57 -3.33
C GLY A 87 3.80 -6.01 -2.94
N GLY A 88 3.29 -6.49 -1.81
CA GLY A 88 3.54 -7.86 -1.39
C GLY A 88 2.84 -8.23 -0.09
N LYS A 89 2.63 -9.53 0.08
CA LYS A 89 2.17 -10.15 1.31
C LYS A 89 3.19 -11.23 1.66
N TRP A 90 3.82 -11.10 2.82
CA TRP A 90 4.70 -12.12 3.38
C TRP A 90 3.98 -12.78 4.54
N VAL A 91 4.15 -14.08 4.68
CA VAL A 91 3.56 -14.86 5.77
C VAL A 91 4.73 -15.50 6.48
N PHE A 92 4.77 -15.32 7.80
CA PHE A 92 5.78 -15.91 8.66
C PHE A 92 5.08 -16.82 9.66
N ASP A 93 5.45 -18.10 9.70
CA ASP A 93 5.01 -19.04 10.72
C ASP A 93 5.69 -18.75 12.08
N HIS A 94 5.24 -19.43 13.14
CA HIS A 94 5.84 -19.30 14.47
C HIS A 94 7.34 -19.64 14.43
N ASP A 95 8.15 -18.79 15.06
CA ASP A 95 9.63 -18.83 15.09
C ASP A 95 10.32 -18.73 13.72
N GLU A 96 9.59 -18.30 12.68
CA GLU A 96 10.19 -18.08 11.36
C GLU A 96 11.01 -16.78 11.32
N VAL A 97 12.19 -16.85 10.70
CA VAL A 97 13.04 -15.70 10.38
C VAL A 97 13.23 -15.61 8.88
N GLY A 98 12.89 -14.48 8.28
CA GLY A 98 13.04 -14.31 6.84
C GLY A 98 13.40 -12.89 6.41
N LEU A 99 14.10 -12.80 5.29
CA LEU A 99 14.37 -11.56 4.57
C LEU A 99 13.24 -11.33 3.58
N LEU A 100 12.68 -10.12 3.54
CA LEU A 100 11.64 -9.81 2.57
C LEU A 100 12.20 -9.93 1.15
N MET A 101 11.59 -10.81 0.37
CA MET A 101 11.92 -11.01 -1.04
C MET A 101 10.67 -10.85 -1.91
N ARG A 102 10.86 -10.36 -3.12
CA ARG A 102 9.84 -10.29 -4.17
C ARG A 102 10.46 -10.68 -5.50
N ASN A 103 9.84 -11.63 -6.21
CA ASN A 103 10.31 -12.10 -7.52
C ASN A 103 11.80 -12.50 -7.53
N GLY A 104 12.26 -13.18 -6.46
CA GLY A 104 13.65 -13.59 -6.28
C GLY A 104 14.65 -12.48 -5.93
N LYS A 105 14.19 -11.24 -5.72
CA LYS A 105 15.03 -10.09 -5.33
C LYS A 105 14.71 -9.62 -3.92
N VAL A 106 15.71 -9.13 -3.20
CA VAL A 106 15.52 -8.53 -1.89
C VAL A 106 14.73 -7.24 -2.01
N VAL A 107 13.80 -7.01 -1.09
CA VAL A 107 13.11 -5.73 -0.97
C VAL A 107 14.04 -4.76 -0.23
N THR A 108 14.29 -3.61 -0.82
CA THR A 108 15.12 -2.54 -0.26
C THR A 108 14.30 -1.27 -0.06
N SER A 109 14.64 -0.51 0.98
CA SER A 109 14.11 0.83 1.20
C SER A 109 15.10 1.88 0.66
N PRO A 110 14.73 2.68 -0.35
CA PRO A 110 15.61 3.73 -0.88
C PRO A 110 16.02 4.76 0.19
N SER A 111 15.12 5.13 1.10
CA SER A 111 15.40 6.09 2.19
C SER A 111 15.91 5.44 3.47
N GLY A 112 15.72 4.13 3.61
CA GLY A 112 15.99 3.40 4.85
C GLY A 112 14.86 3.39 5.86
N ASN A 113 13.79 4.15 5.60
CA ASN A 113 12.58 4.10 6.40
C ASN A 113 11.75 2.88 6.03
N TRP A 114 11.00 2.34 6.99
CA TRP A 114 10.07 1.24 6.76
C TRP A 114 8.74 1.54 7.43
N ASN A 115 7.65 1.19 6.76
CA ASN A 115 6.30 1.19 7.32
C ASN A 115 5.63 -0.14 6.96
N VAL A 116 5.31 -0.90 7.99
CA VAL A 116 4.88 -2.29 7.93
C VAL A 116 3.51 -2.41 8.58
N ARG A 117 2.59 -3.11 7.92
CA ARG A 117 1.32 -3.55 8.51
C ARG A 117 1.37 -5.04 8.81
N THR A 118 0.96 -5.47 9.99
CA THR A 118 0.89 -6.90 10.35
C THR A 118 -0.49 -7.31 10.83
N ASN A 119 -0.91 -8.53 10.51
CA ASN A 119 -2.10 -9.16 11.07
C ASN A 119 -1.72 -10.53 11.65
N PRO A 120 -1.98 -10.79 12.95
CA PRO A 120 -2.61 -9.87 13.92
C PRO A 120 -1.71 -8.66 14.27
N PRO A 121 -2.22 -7.67 15.02
CA PRO A 121 -1.38 -6.67 15.67
C PRO A 121 -0.48 -7.37 16.71
N ILE A 122 0.79 -6.97 16.77
CA ILE A 122 1.85 -7.62 17.54
C ILE A 122 2.63 -6.60 18.39
N ARG A 123 3.39 -7.11 19.37
CA ARG A 123 4.46 -6.32 19.99
C ARG A 123 5.71 -6.46 19.15
N PHE A 124 6.49 -5.39 19.02
CA PHE A 124 7.66 -5.40 18.15
C PHE A 124 8.84 -4.66 18.74
N ASN A 125 10.00 -4.97 18.20
CA ASN A 125 11.24 -4.23 18.39
C ASN A 125 11.98 -4.07 17.06
N TRP A 126 12.65 -2.94 16.88
CA TRP A 126 13.47 -2.65 15.70
C TRP A 126 14.94 -2.57 16.07
N VAL A 127 15.78 -3.32 15.35
CA VAL A 127 17.24 -3.22 15.49
C VAL A 127 17.86 -3.10 14.10
N TYR A 128 18.77 -2.14 13.93
CA TYR A 128 19.53 -2.01 12.69
C TYR A 128 20.87 -2.76 12.81
N ASP A 129 21.19 -3.57 11.80
CA ASP A 129 22.50 -4.21 11.64
C ASP A 129 23.12 -3.78 10.30
N GLY A 130 24.15 -2.94 10.36
CA GLY A 130 24.82 -2.38 9.19
C GLY A 130 25.65 -3.36 8.35
N LYS A 131 25.88 -4.59 8.84
CA LYS A 131 26.63 -5.63 8.09
C LYS A 131 25.71 -6.71 7.53
N ARG A 132 24.47 -6.79 8.03
CA ARG A 132 23.53 -7.86 7.68
C ARG A 132 23.04 -7.75 6.25
N ASN A 133 23.12 -8.87 5.53
CA ASN A 133 22.71 -9.04 4.14
C ASN A 133 23.45 -8.16 3.11
N ASN A 134 24.61 -7.58 3.44
CA ASN A 134 25.35 -6.76 2.47
C ASN A 134 25.75 -7.55 1.21
N ARG A 135 26.08 -8.83 1.37
CA ARG A 135 26.37 -9.74 0.25
C ARG A 135 25.16 -10.04 -0.65
N LYS A 136 23.95 -9.68 -0.23
CA LYS A 136 22.70 -9.85 -0.99
C LYS A 136 22.24 -8.55 -1.66
N GLY A 137 23.05 -7.49 -1.62
CA GLY A 137 22.74 -6.18 -2.22
C GLY A 137 22.07 -5.19 -1.27
N CYS A 138 22.06 -5.46 0.04
CA CYS A 138 21.56 -4.54 1.05
C CYS A 138 22.67 -3.62 1.57
N ASN A 139 22.32 -2.41 2.01
CA ASN A 139 23.21 -1.55 2.79
C ASN A 139 22.83 -1.64 4.28
N GLY A 140 23.12 -2.79 4.87
CA GLY A 140 22.59 -3.21 6.17
C GLY A 140 21.14 -3.67 6.12
N SER A 141 20.62 -4.10 7.28
CA SER A 141 19.24 -4.55 7.41
C SER A 141 18.61 -4.04 8.69
N TRP A 142 17.36 -3.61 8.60
CA TRP A 142 16.48 -3.56 9.76
C TRP A 142 16.02 -4.97 10.11
N VAL A 143 16.01 -5.26 11.40
CA VAL A 143 15.47 -6.48 11.99
C VAL A 143 14.24 -6.08 12.79
N MET A 144 13.07 -6.51 12.32
CA MET A 144 11.81 -6.37 13.03
C MET A 144 11.53 -7.68 13.77
N THR A 145 11.66 -7.65 15.09
CA THR A 145 11.37 -8.80 15.95
C THR A 145 9.95 -8.65 16.49
N MET A 146 9.07 -9.59 16.17
CA MET A 146 7.67 -9.65 16.60
C MET A 146 7.56 -10.62 17.78
N ASN A 147 6.85 -10.23 18.85
CA ASN A 147 6.66 -11.03 20.07
C ASN A 147 5.18 -11.10 20.44
#